data_AF-Q5SBI9-F1
#
_entry.id   AF-Q5SBI9-F1
#
_cell.length_a   1.000
_cell.length_b   1.000
_cell.length_c   1.000
_cell.angle_alpha   90.00
_cell.angle_beta   90.00
_cell.angle_gamma   90.00
#
_symmetry.space_group_name_H-M   'P 1'
#
loop_
_entity.id
_entity.type
_entity.pdbx_description
1 polymer ?
#
loop_
_entity_poly.entity_id
_entity_poly.type
_entity_poly.pdbx_seq_one_letter_code
_entity_poly.pdbx_strand_id
1 'polypeptide(L)'
;MGTEKCCDNCRSRLDQCSSIDDSDDASQDFGPQTFQLLSAVKILGEKFGIGLPILFLQGSNSQRLEDKYRRHSLFGTGKDQKESWWKALSRQLMAEGFLVEVPGRQKFIRICTLTEKGRCWLHEANREFPKKLKLEANEELCPRVFLLPSSKTVPPGAEQHSSNRVPIELTAEKKSNLEKMYSYKASDKISSGSNIPEKSIIVHSPGKSYLSSEPVISAEEQETQTVLYGILVEARQKHAGKMDVPPAILATNKILLEMAKMRPTTFENMKRINGVSEGKATMLTPLLEVI
;
A
#
# COMPACT_ATOMS: atom_id res chain seq x y z
N MET A 1 -42.15 22.16 1.89
CA MET A 1 -42.57 22.02 0.47
C MET A 1 -41.63 21.04 -0.20
N GLY A 2 -42.14 19.85 -0.52
CA GLY A 2 -41.42 18.73 -1.12
C GLY A 2 -42.27 17.48 -0.96
N THR A 3 -43.20 17.24 -1.88
CA THR A 3 -44.02 16.03 -1.94
C THR A 3 -43.45 15.07 -2.96
N GLU A 4 -43.83 13.78 -2.90
CA GLU A 4 -43.40 12.71 -3.81
C GLU A 4 -43.68 12.97 -5.31
N LYS A 5 -44.45 14.01 -5.63
CA LYS A 5 -44.78 14.44 -7.01
C LYS A 5 -44.08 15.72 -7.45
N CYS A 6 -43.06 16.19 -6.72
CA CYS A 6 -42.44 17.49 -6.95
C CYS A 6 -41.48 17.51 -8.17
N CYS A 7 -40.42 16.69 -8.16
CA CYS A 7 -39.51 16.48 -9.29
C CYS A 7 -38.52 15.33 -8.99
N ASP A 8 -37.80 14.83 -9.99
CA ASP A 8 -36.83 13.72 -9.84
C ASP A 8 -35.73 14.01 -8.81
N ASN A 9 -35.32 15.28 -8.67
CA ASN A 9 -34.31 15.72 -7.71
C ASN A 9 -34.84 15.78 -6.26
N CYS A 10 -36.14 16.04 -6.09
CA CYS A 10 -36.82 15.96 -4.79
C CYS A 10 -37.21 14.52 -4.43
N ARG A 11 -37.49 13.68 -5.44
CA ARG A 11 -37.81 12.27 -5.25
C ARG A 11 -36.58 11.45 -4.86
N SER A 12 -35.45 11.68 -5.52
CA SER A 12 -34.17 11.09 -5.14
C SER A 12 -33.70 11.53 -3.75
N ARG A 13 -34.05 12.75 -3.30
CA ARG A 13 -33.83 13.18 -1.91
C ARG A 13 -34.76 12.50 -0.91
N LEU A 14 -36.01 12.16 -1.27
CA LEU A 14 -36.91 11.38 -0.42
C LEU A 14 -36.46 9.91 -0.33
N ASP A 15 -36.00 9.32 -1.44
CA ASP A 15 -35.40 7.98 -1.47
C ASP A 15 -34.07 7.90 -0.70
N GLN A 16 -33.33 9.01 -0.57
CA GLN A 16 -32.13 9.12 0.27
C GLN A 16 -32.42 9.52 1.72
N CYS A 17 -33.65 9.91 2.06
CA CYS A 17 -34.02 10.37 3.40
C CYS A 17 -34.83 9.32 4.19
N SER A 18 -35.21 8.19 3.57
CA SER A 18 -35.86 7.07 4.26
C SER A 18 -34.89 6.19 5.07
N SER A 19 -33.71 6.69 5.44
CA SER A 19 -32.79 6.01 6.37
C SER A 19 -32.42 6.85 7.58
N ILE A 20 -33.19 7.90 7.90
CA ILE A 20 -33.15 8.52 9.22
C ILE A 20 -34.38 8.03 9.97
N ASP A 21 -34.38 6.74 10.30
CA ASP A 21 -35.10 6.28 11.48
C ASP A 21 -34.21 6.65 12.67
N ASP A 22 -34.73 7.50 13.55
CA ASP A 22 -34.16 7.85 14.85
C ASP A 22 -34.17 6.61 15.78
N SER A 23 -33.30 5.65 15.47
CA SER A 23 -32.98 4.53 16.34
C SER A 23 -31.46 4.36 16.37
N ASP A 24 -30.90 4.28 17.58
CA ASP A 24 -29.49 4.03 17.89
C ASP A 24 -29.02 2.63 17.42
N ASP A 25 -29.14 2.29 16.13
CA ASP A 25 -28.59 1.06 15.55
C ASP A 25 -27.70 1.42 14.34
N ALA A 26 -26.48 1.91 14.62
CA ALA A 26 -25.42 2.12 13.63
C ALA A 26 -24.84 0.79 13.08
N SER A 27 -25.62 -0.28 13.12
CA SER A 27 -25.24 -1.63 12.71
C SER A 27 -25.64 -1.89 11.26
N GLN A 28 -24.73 -1.64 10.33
CA GLN A 28 -24.94 -1.94 8.92
C GLN A 28 -24.58 -3.42 8.62
N ASP A 29 -25.30 -4.04 7.68
CA ASP A 29 -25.03 -5.41 7.26
C ASP A 29 -23.87 -5.45 6.25
N PHE A 30 -22.76 -6.04 6.66
CA PHE A 30 -21.57 -6.27 5.83
C PHE A 30 -21.41 -7.75 5.45
N GLY A 31 -22.43 -8.59 5.67
CA GLY A 31 -22.39 -10.03 5.40
C GLY A 31 -21.83 -10.40 4.01
N PRO A 32 -22.31 -9.81 2.91
CA PRO A 32 -21.78 -10.11 1.57
C PRO A 32 -20.29 -9.79 1.40
N GLN A 33 -19.84 -8.64 1.92
CA GLN A 33 -18.45 -8.19 1.82
C GLN A 33 -17.55 -9.00 2.74
N THR A 34 -18.02 -9.35 3.94
CA THR A 34 -17.33 -10.27 4.83
C THR A 34 -17.19 -11.65 4.18
N PHE A 35 -18.24 -12.16 3.54
CA PHE A 35 -18.15 -13.43 2.82
C PHE A 35 -17.09 -13.39 1.72
N GLN A 36 -17.07 -12.34 0.90
CA GLN A 36 -16.06 -12.15 -0.14
C GLN A 36 -14.65 -12.15 0.45
N LEU A 37 -14.42 -11.37 1.52
CA LEU A 37 -13.10 -11.24 2.13
C LEU A 37 -12.62 -12.52 2.82
N LEU A 38 -13.47 -13.16 3.64
CA LEU A 38 -13.12 -14.41 4.30
C LEU A 38 -12.90 -15.55 3.28
N SER A 39 -13.72 -15.60 2.22
CA SER A 39 -13.53 -16.55 1.12
C SER A 39 -12.20 -16.31 0.41
N ALA A 40 -11.85 -15.06 0.10
CA ALA A 40 -10.59 -14.71 -0.54
C ALA A 40 -9.38 -15.15 0.29
N VAL A 41 -9.40 -14.90 1.61
CA VAL A 41 -8.35 -15.34 2.54
C VAL A 41 -8.21 -16.88 2.53
N LYS A 42 -9.33 -17.60 2.54
CA LYS A 42 -9.36 -19.07 2.46
C LYS A 42 -8.82 -19.61 1.13
N ILE A 43 -9.21 -19.00 0.00
CA ILE A 43 -8.78 -19.40 -1.36
C ILE A 43 -7.26 -19.20 -1.55
N LEU A 44 -6.72 -18.10 -1.01
CA LEU A 44 -5.29 -17.82 -1.02
C LEU A 44 -4.49 -18.66 -0.01
N GLY A 45 -5.18 -19.53 0.73
CA GLY A 45 -4.59 -20.52 1.63
C GLY A 45 -3.94 -19.94 2.89
N GLU A 46 -4.30 -18.71 3.27
CA GLU A 46 -3.87 -18.09 4.54
C GLU A 46 -2.34 -17.94 4.68
N LYS A 47 -1.65 -17.80 3.54
CA LYS A 47 -0.17 -17.68 3.47
C LYS A 47 0.32 -16.25 3.37
N PHE A 48 -0.59 -15.30 3.23
CA PHE A 48 -0.30 -13.90 2.90
C PHE A 48 -0.93 -12.98 3.95
N GLY A 49 -0.48 -11.72 3.96
CA GLY A 49 -1.17 -10.67 4.68
C GLY A 49 -2.50 -10.33 4.01
N ILE A 50 -3.21 -9.36 4.58
CA ILE A 50 -4.53 -8.95 4.07
C ILE A 50 -4.45 -8.26 2.70
N GLY A 51 -3.27 -7.75 2.31
CA GLY A 51 -3.09 -7.03 1.05
C GLY A 51 -3.40 -7.90 -0.18
N LEU A 52 -2.95 -9.15 -0.19
CA LEU A 52 -3.17 -10.02 -1.35
C LEU A 52 -4.64 -10.43 -1.55
N PRO A 53 -5.42 -10.82 -0.52
CA PRO A 53 -6.88 -10.99 -0.61
C PRO A 53 -7.60 -9.75 -1.16
N ILE A 54 -7.20 -8.54 -0.76
CA ILE A 54 -7.81 -7.30 -1.25
C ILE A 54 -7.52 -7.11 -2.75
N LEU A 55 -6.27 -7.30 -3.18
CA LEU A 55 -5.90 -7.23 -4.60
C LEU A 55 -6.66 -8.25 -5.46
N PHE A 56 -6.89 -9.44 -4.91
CA PHE A 56 -7.69 -10.49 -5.54
C PHE A 56 -9.15 -10.06 -5.73
N LEU A 57 -9.79 -9.52 -4.68
CA LEU A 57 -11.18 -9.04 -4.76
C LEU A 57 -11.34 -7.84 -5.68
N GLN A 58 -10.35 -6.95 -5.75
CA GLN A 58 -10.37 -5.80 -6.66
C GLN A 58 -10.06 -6.16 -8.11
N GLY A 59 -9.63 -7.39 -8.38
CA GLY A 59 -9.31 -7.82 -9.73
C GLY A 59 -8.03 -7.20 -10.29
N SER A 60 -7.03 -6.98 -9.43
CA SER A 60 -5.78 -6.32 -9.83
C SER A 60 -4.89 -7.20 -10.72
N ASN A 61 -4.25 -6.58 -11.70
CA ASN A 61 -3.24 -7.22 -12.58
C ASN A 61 -1.83 -7.23 -11.97
N SER A 62 -1.70 -7.07 -10.65
CA SER A 62 -0.41 -7.07 -9.98
C SER A 62 0.32 -8.41 -10.16
N GLN A 63 1.63 -8.35 -10.48
CA GLN A 63 2.51 -9.53 -10.56
C GLN A 63 2.59 -10.32 -9.25
N ARG A 64 2.17 -9.70 -8.13
CA ARG A 64 2.11 -10.32 -6.80
C ARG A 64 1.05 -11.40 -6.70
N LEU A 65 -0.03 -11.28 -7.48
CA LEU A 65 -1.10 -12.27 -7.55
C LEU A 65 -0.79 -13.26 -8.66
N GLU A 66 -0.79 -14.56 -8.34
CA GLU A 66 -0.56 -15.62 -9.33
C GLU A 66 -1.74 -15.77 -10.31
N ASP A 67 -1.45 -16.10 -11.58
CA ASP A 67 -2.47 -16.26 -12.63
C ASP A 67 -3.51 -17.33 -12.34
N LYS A 68 -3.16 -18.34 -11.52
CA LYS A 68 -4.09 -19.41 -11.13
C LYS A 68 -5.31 -18.89 -10.39
N TYR A 69 -5.17 -17.82 -9.60
CA TYR A 69 -6.26 -17.24 -8.83
C TYR A 69 -7.17 -16.35 -9.69
N ARG A 70 -6.67 -15.80 -10.80
CA ARG A 70 -7.43 -14.92 -11.70
C ARG A 70 -8.63 -15.60 -12.38
N ARG A 71 -8.60 -16.94 -12.44
CA ARG A 71 -9.71 -17.75 -13.00
C ARG A 71 -10.83 -18.02 -12.00
N HIS A 72 -10.66 -17.64 -10.74
CA HIS A 72 -11.64 -17.90 -9.69
C HIS A 72 -12.85 -16.96 -9.80
N SER A 73 -14.06 -17.45 -9.50
CA SER A 73 -15.31 -16.67 -9.61
C SER A 73 -15.33 -15.39 -8.77
N LEU A 74 -14.73 -15.42 -7.59
CA LEU A 74 -14.60 -14.27 -6.67
C LEU A 74 -13.53 -13.23 -7.08
N PHE A 75 -12.76 -13.48 -8.15
CA PHE A 75 -11.79 -12.50 -8.62
C PHE A 75 -12.49 -11.27 -9.20
N GLY A 76 -12.20 -10.09 -8.68
CA GLY A 76 -12.77 -8.84 -9.20
C GLY A 76 -14.21 -8.54 -8.76
N THR A 77 -14.80 -9.31 -7.83
CA THR A 77 -16.17 -9.06 -7.33
C THR A 77 -16.26 -7.89 -6.35
N GLY A 78 -15.12 -7.36 -5.88
CA GLY A 78 -15.02 -6.27 -4.91
C GLY A 78 -14.54 -4.95 -5.52
N LYS A 79 -14.67 -4.78 -6.84
CA LYS A 79 -14.25 -3.57 -7.57
C LYS A 79 -14.99 -2.31 -7.15
N ASP A 80 -16.20 -2.46 -6.63
CA ASP A 80 -17.04 -1.34 -6.19
C ASP A 80 -16.47 -0.63 -4.96
N GLN A 81 -15.56 -1.28 -4.23
CA GLN A 81 -14.98 -0.77 -3.00
C GLN A 81 -13.49 -0.46 -3.14
N LYS A 82 -13.08 0.67 -2.55
CA LYS A 82 -11.69 1.13 -2.54
C LYS A 82 -10.81 0.23 -1.66
N GLU A 83 -9.50 0.22 -1.92
CA GLU A 83 -8.55 -0.59 -1.16
C GLU A 83 -8.54 -0.19 0.33
N SER A 84 -8.64 1.11 0.61
CA SER A 84 -8.74 1.65 1.97
C SER A 84 -9.97 1.13 2.71
N TRP A 85 -11.10 1.00 2.01
CA TRP A 85 -12.35 0.49 2.56
C TRP A 85 -12.22 -0.98 2.93
N TRP A 86 -11.64 -1.81 2.05
CA TRP A 86 -11.36 -3.21 2.35
C TRP A 86 -10.41 -3.38 3.53
N LYS A 87 -9.39 -2.52 3.65
CA LYS A 87 -8.51 -2.49 4.83
C LYS A 87 -9.27 -2.14 6.10
N ALA A 88 -10.18 -1.17 6.06
CA ALA A 88 -11.03 -0.84 7.21
C ALA A 88 -11.91 -2.03 7.60
N LEU A 89 -12.55 -2.69 6.63
CA LEU A 89 -13.38 -3.88 6.89
C LEU A 89 -12.55 -4.99 7.52
N SER A 90 -11.34 -5.24 7.01
CA SER A 90 -10.46 -6.25 7.58
C SER A 90 -10.07 -5.98 9.04
N ARG A 91 -9.82 -4.71 9.40
CA ARG A 91 -9.54 -4.32 10.79
C ARG A 91 -10.74 -4.58 11.69
N GLN A 92 -11.95 -4.27 11.21
CA GLN A 92 -13.17 -4.55 11.96
C GLN A 92 -13.38 -6.05 12.16
N LEU A 93 -13.16 -6.86 11.13
CA LEU A 93 -13.23 -8.32 11.24
C LEU A 93 -12.17 -8.91 12.18
N MET A 94 -11.00 -8.28 12.29
CA MET A 94 -10.00 -8.65 13.28
C MET A 94 -10.43 -8.29 14.70
N ALA A 95 -11.00 -7.08 14.90
CA ALA A 95 -11.52 -6.64 16.19
C ALA A 95 -12.66 -7.56 16.69
N GLU A 96 -13.54 -7.96 15.77
CA GLU A 96 -14.64 -8.90 16.03
C GLU A 96 -14.19 -10.38 16.14
N GLY A 97 -12.91 -10.65 15.89
CA GLY A 97 -12.32 -11.98 16.01
C GLY A 97 -12.72 -12.97 14.91
N PHE A 98 -13.09 -12.52 13.71
CA PHE A 98 -13.25 -13.38 12.52
C PHE A 98 -11.91 -13.64 11.81
N LEU A 99 -11.00 -12.68 11.88
CA LEU A 99 -9.64 -12.76 11.34
C LEU A 99 -8.63 -12.56 12.46
N VAL A 100 -7.44 -13.12 12.30
CA VAL A 100 -6.32 -12.89 13.20
C VAL A 100 -5.02 -12.74 12.41
N GLU A 101 -4.15 -11.88 12.90
CA GLU A 101 -2.81 -11.69 12.34
C GLU A 101 -1.81 -12.50 13.16
N VAL A 102 -1.16 -13.46 12.52
CA VAL A 102 -0.18 -14.34 13.19
C VAL A 102 1.21 -14.20 12.56
N PRO A 103 2.30 -14.43 13.33
CA PRO A 103 3.62 -14.60 12.75
C PRO A 103 3.62 -15.66 11.66
N GLY A 104 4.16 -15.33 10.49
CA GLY A 104 4.46 -16.32 9.46
C GLY A 104 5.65 -17.21 9.86
N ARG A 105 6.16 -18.00 8.90
CA ARG A 105 7.38 -18.83 9.10
C ARG A 105 8.57 -18.02 9.60
N GLN A 106 8.61 -16.72 9.26
CA GLN A 106 9.61 -15.80 9.73
C GLN A 106 8.99 -14.72 10.62
N LYS A 107 9.72 -14.31 11.66
CA LYS A 107 9.23 -13.36 12.68
C LYS A 107 8.75 -12.03 12.11
N PHE A 108 9.35 -11.57 11.01
CA PHE A 108 9.06 -10.29 10.36
C PHE A 108 7.88 -10.34 9.37
N ILE A 109 7.39 -11.54 9.04
CA ILE A 109 6.23 -11.72 8.17
C ILE A 109 5.01 -11.86 9.06
N ARG A 110 3.95 -11.14 8.70
CA ARG A 110 2.63 -11.27 9.29
C ARG A 110 1.70 -11.86 8.25
N ILE A 111 0.96 -12.90 8.63
CA ILE A 111 -0.04 -13.52 7.77
C ILE A 111 -1.42 -13.35 8.40
N CYS A 112 -2.43 -13.17 7.55
CA CYS A 112 -3.81 -13.07 7.97
C CYS A 112 -4.46 -14.45 7.83
N THR A 113 -4.92 -15.01 8.94
CA THR A 113 -5.56 -16.33 9.01
C THR A 113 -7.00 -16.20 9.50
N LEU A 114 -7.84 -17.19 9.18
CA LEU A 114 -9.19 -17.25 9.75
C LEU A 114 -9.13 -17.82 11.17
N THR A 115 -9.88 -17.20 12.07
CA THR A 115 -10.15 -17.76 13.41
C THR A 115 -11.17 -18.89 13.30
N GLU A 116 -11.37 -19.63 14.40
CA GLU A 116 -12.45 -20.63 14.45
C GLU A 116 -13.82 -19.99 14.21
N LYS A 117 -14.09 -18.83 14.83
CA LYS A 117 -15.30 -18.03 14.58
C LYS A 117 -15.46 -17.67 13.10
N GLY A 118 -14.37 -17.22 12.46
CA GLY A 118 -14.32 -16.93 11.02
C GLY A 118 -14.64 -18.14 10.14
N ARG A 119 -14.07 -19.30 10.46
CA ARG A 119 -14.28 -20.56 9.72
C ARG A 119 -15.71 -21.06 9.86
N CYS A 120 -16.25 -21.10 11.07
CA CYS A 120 -17.63 -21.50 11.33
C CYS A 120 -18.61 -20.57 10.62
N TRP A 121 -18.42 -19.26 10.75
CA TRP A 121 -19.27 -18.29 10.07
C TRP A 121 -19.25 -18.45 8.55
N LEU A 122 -18.06 -18.63 7.95
CA LEU A 122 -17.91 -18.82 6.51
C LEU A 122 -18.55 -20.13 6.04
N HIS A 123 -18.47 -21.20 6.84
CA HIS A 123 -19.12 -22.47 6.53
C HIS A 123 -20.64 -22.33 6.49
N GLU A 124 -21.22 -21.64 7.48
CA GLU A 124 -22.66 -21.37 7.52
C GLU A 124 -23.11 -20.45 6.37
N ALA A 125 -22.34 -19.40 6.08
CA ALA A 125 -22.64 -18.49 4.97
C ALA A 125 -22.65 -19.20 3.61
N ASN A 126 -21.86 -20.26 3.42
CA ASN A 126 -21.90 -21.07 2.19
C ASN A 126 -23.17 -21.91 2.06
N ARG A 127 -23.89 -22.19 3.16
CA ARG A 127 -25.12 -23.00 3.17
C ARG A 127 -26.38 -22.13 3.10
N GLU A 128 -26.34 -20.98 3.77
CA GLU A 128 -27.46 -20.06 3.90
C GLU A 128 -27.04 -18.66 3.44
N PHE A 129 -27.15 -18.41 2.12
CA PHE A 129 -26.82 -17.12 1.51
C PHE A 129 -28.08 -16.26 1.35
N PRO A 130 -28.08 -14.97 1.75
CA PRO A 130 -27.01 -14.21 2.40
C PRO A 130 -27.09 -14.23 3.94
N LYS A 131 -26.00 -14.67 4.59
CA LYS A 131 -25.85 -14.57 6.04
C LYS A 131 -25.52 -13.13 6.43
N LYS A 132 -26.39 -12.53 7.23
CA LYS A 132 -26.22 -11.15 7.72
C LYS A 132 -25.08 -11.09 8.75
N LEU A 133 -24.25 -10.07 8.66
CA LEU A 133 -23.29 -9.72 9.70
C LEU A 133 -23.38 -8.22 9.96
N LYS A 134 -24.03 -7.89 11.08
CA LYS A 134 -24.06 -6.54 11.62
C LYS A 134 -22.69 -6.22 12.21
N LEU A 135 -22.04 -5.19 11.70
CA LEU A 135 -20.81 -4.63 12.27
C LEU A 135 -21.07 -3.17 12.67
N GLU A 136 -20.41 -2.73 13.74
CA GLU A 136 -20.41 -1.32 14.12
C GLU A 136 -19.74 -0.49 13.02
N ALA A 137 -20.49 0.45 12.45
CA ALA A 137 -20.01 1.26 11.33
C ALA A 137 -19.01 2.32 11.81
N ASN A 138 -17.72 2.09 11.54
CA ASN A 138 -16.70 3.14 11.68
C ASN A 138 -16.79 4.16 10.52
N GLU A 139 -16.37 5.42 10.74
CA GLU A 139 -16.42 6.50 9.74
C GLU A 139 -15.71 6.17 8.41
N GLU A 140 -14.78 5.22 8.41
CA GLU A 140 -14.08 4.76 7.20
C GLU A 140 -14.88 3.73 6.38
N LEU A 141 -15.79 2.99 7.02
CA LEU A 141 -16.69 2.02 6.37
C LEU A 141 -17.93 2.71 5.79
N CYS A 142 -18.41 3.73 6.50
CA CYS A 142 -19.51 4.59 6.09
C CYS A 142 -19.10 6.05 6.29
N PRO A 143 -18.49 6.70 5.27
CA PRO A 143 -18.22 8.14 5.34
C PRO A 143 -19.54 8.86 5.54
N ARG A 144 -19.73 9.50 6.70
CA ARG A 144 -20.89 10.36 6.91
C ARG A 144 -20.83 11.44 5.85
N VAL A 145 -21.73 11.39 4.87
CA VAL A 145 -21.89 12.45 3.90
C VAL A 145 -22.43 13.65 4.68
N PHE A 146 -21.52 14.52 5.14
CA PHE A 146 -21.91 15.84 5.62
C PHE A 146 -22.49 16.58 4.42
N LEU A 147 -23.83 16.56 4.29
CA LEU A 147 -24.53 17.55 3.48
C LEU A 147 -24.25 18.90 4.14
N LEU A 148 -23.37 19.70 3.52
CA LEU A 148 -23.18 21.10 3.90
C LEU A 148 -24.56 21.79 3.93
N PRO A 149 -24.88 22.58 4.97
CA PRO A 149 -26.09 23.37 4.98
C PRO A 149 -26.05 24.36 3.80
N SER A 150 -26.95 24.14 2.83
CA SER A 150 -27.20 25.10 1.77
C SER A 150 -27.57 26.43 2.43
N SER A 151 -26.77 27.46 2.18
CA SER A 151 -27.03 28.83 2.61
C SER A 151 -28.42 29.26 2.12
N LYS A 152 -29.32 29.59 3.07
CA LYS A 152 -30.59 30.23 2.75
C LYS A 152 -30.32 31.68 2.37
N THR A 153 -30.72 32.06 1.17
CA THR A 153 -30.79 33.45 0.69
C THR A 153 -31.82 34.24 1.53
N VAL A 154 -31.40 35.36 2.12
CA VAL A 154 -32.27 36.35 2.77
C VAL A 154 -32.52 37.52 1.78
N PRO A 155 -33.73 38.11 1.71
CA PRO A 155 -34.04 39.19 0.77
C PRO A 155 -33.41 40.54 1.20
N PRO A 156 -33.24 41.51 0.26
CA PRO A 156 -32.43 42.71 0.48
C PRO A 156 -33.22 43.85 1.14
N GLY A 157 -32.57 44.55 2.09
CA GLY A 157 -33.07 45.80 2.67
C GLY A 157 -32.01 46.57 3.47
N ALA A 158 -31.57 47.69 2.89
CA ALA A 158 -30.92 48.89 3.47
C ALA A 158 -29.50 48.80 4.09
N GLU A 159 -28.53 49.31 3.31
CA GLU A 159 -27.45 50.28 3.62
C GLU A 159 -26.93 50.39 5.09
N GLN A 160 -25.62 50.45 5.40
CA GLN A 160 -24.58 51.28 4.78
C GLN A 160 -23.20 51.04 5.47
N HIS A 161 -22.11 51.39 4.76
CA HIS A 161 -20.72 51.66 5.20
C HIS A 161 -19.65 50.54 5.25
N SER A 162 -18.92 50.47 4.12
CA SER A 162 -17.49 50.81 3.98
C SER A 162 -16.44 50.12 4.87
N SER A 163 -15.64 49.24 4.26
CA SER A 163 -14.19 49.44 4.16
C SER A 163 -13.57 48.47 3.13
N ASN A 164 -12.74 49.02 2.25
CA ASN A 164 -11.99 48.33 1.21
C ASN A 164 -10.86 47.45 1.79
N ARG A 165 -10.70 46.21 1.32
CA ARG A 165 -9.48 45.75 0.63
C ARG A 165 -9.58 44.30 0.10
N VAL A 166 -8.90 44.13 -1.02
CA VAL A 166 -8.83 43.06 -2.03
C VAL A 166 -8.22 41.74 -1.51
N PRO A 167 -8.46 40.59 -2.18
CA PRO A 167 -8.17 39.24 -1.70
C PRO A 167 -6.73 38.79 -2.00
N ILE A 168 -6.22 37.87 -1.18
CA ILE A 168 -5.02 37.09 -1.49
C ILE A 168 -5.40 35.61 -1.52
N GLU A 169 -5.41 35.07 -2.73
CA GLU A 169 -5.38 33.64 -3.02
C GLU A 169 -4.20 32.98 -2.31
N LEU A 170 -4.44 31.82 -1.68
CA LEU A 170 -3.38 30.86 -1.43
C LEU A 170 -3.71 29.59 -2.19
N THR A 171 -2.95 29.48 -3.28
CA THR A 171 -2.89 28.43 -4.28
C THR A 171 -2.42 27.09 -3.71
N ALA A 172 -2.71 26.05 -4.50
CA ALA A 172 -2.36 24.67 -4.28
C ALA A 172 -0.85 24.43 -4.21
N GLU A 173 -0.28 24.30 -3.01
CA GLU A 173 1.12 23.88 -2.85
C GLU A 173 1.34 23.16 -1.50
N LYS A 174 0.77 21.95 -1.36
CA LYS A 174 1.24 20.96 -0.35
C LYS A 174 0.86 19.52 -0.67
N LYS A 175 0.91 19.16 -1.96
CA LYS A 175 0.68 17.79 -2.45
C LYS A 175 1.69 17.30 -3.49
N SER A 176 2.86 17.95 -3.62
CA SER A 176 3.83 17.61 -4.69
C SER A 176 5.16 17.00 -4.21
N ASN A 177 5.34 16.69 -2.93
CA ASN A 177 6.63 16.17 -2.41
C ASN A 177 6.60 14.73 -1.90
N LEU A 178 5.79 13.85 -2.50
CA LEU A 178 5.91 12.39 -2.24
C LEU A 178 5.90 11.53 -3.52
N GLU A 179 5.78 12.14 -4.71
CA GLU A 179 5.58 11.42 -5.98
C GLU A 179 6.70 11.64 -7.00
N LYS A 180 7.89 12.10 -6.57
CA LYS A 180 9.07 12.31 -7.44
C LYS A 180 10.31 11.52 -7.03
N MET A 181 10.17 10.39 -6.33
CA MET A 181 11.33 9.61 -5.89
C MET A 181 11.50 8.25 -6.58
N TYR A 182 10.56 7.82 -7.43
CA TYR A 182 10.60 6.50 -8.07
C TYR A 182 10.16 6.51 -9.55
N SER A 183 10.68 7.43 -10.35
CA SER A 183 10.65 7.28 -11.82
C SER A 183 12.06 7.37 -12.38
N TYR A 184 12.66 6.23 -12.71
CA TYR A 184 13.82 6.20 -13.58
C TYR A 184 13.36 5.77 -14.98
N LYS A 185 13.43 6.71 -15.92
CA LYS A 185 13.39 6.40 -17.35
C LYS A 185 14.81 6.10 -17.81
N ALA A 186 14.92 5.13 -18.71
CA ALA A 186 16.13 4.75 -19.40
C ALA A 186 16.69 5.92 -20.24
N SER A 187 18.00 6.10 -20.23
CA SER A 187 18.69 7.08 -21.07
C SER A 187 19.49 6.34 -22.15
N ASP A 188 19.12 6.60 -23.40
CA ASP A 188 19.93 6.28 -24.57
C ASP A 188 20.82 7.48 -24.96
N LYS A 189 22.08 7.15 -25.28
CA LYS A 189 23.06 7.77 -26.21
C LYS A 189 23.61 9.21 -26.01
N ILE A 190 24.90 9.21 -25.62
CA ILE A 190 26.10 9.84 -26.21
C ILE A 190 26.01 11.28 -26.79
N SER A 191 26.85 12.18 -26.25
CA SER A 191 27.68 13.11 -27.05
C SER A 191 28.84 13.68 -26.23
N SER A 192 29.99 13.77 -26.91
CA SER A 192 31.34 14.18 -26.48
C SER A 192 31.54 15.71 -26.52
N GLY A 193 32.52 16.26 -25.76
CA GLY A 193 33.09 17.59 -26.05
C GLY A 193 33.59 18.48 -24.89
N SER A 194 34.83 18.23 -24.42
CA SER A 194 35.95 19.18 -24.18
C SER A 194 35.96 20.33 -23.11
N ASN A 195 37.02 20.31 -22.28
CA ASN A 195 37.96 21.40 -21.86
C ASN A 195 37.64 22.45 -20.73
N ILE A 196 38.16 22.19 -19.49
CA ILE A 196 39.17 22.90 -18.62
C ILE A 196 39.24 24.48 -18.60
N PRO A 197 39.71 25.24 -17.54
CA PRO A 197 40.28 24.92 -16.19
C PRO A 197 39.79 25.72 -14.94
N GLU A 198 40.16 25.17 -13.77
CA GLU A 198 40.63 25.74 -12.47
C GLU A 198 40.20 27.13 -11.94
N LYS A 199 39.74 27.13 -10.68
CA LYS A 199 40.38 27.98 -9.63
C LYS A 199 40.20 27.43 -8.21
N SER A 200 41.32 27.43 -7.51
CA SER A 200 41.60 27.14 -6.10
C SER A 200 40.72 27.84 -5.06
N ILE A 201 40.53 27.21 -3.89
CA ILE A 201 40.82 27.81 -2.57
C ILE A 201 41.08 26.66 -1.56
N ILE A 202 42.20 26.80 -0.86
CA ILE A 202 42.72 25.94 0.21
C ILE A 202 42.08 26.37 1.54
N VAL A 203 41.60 25.41 2.34
CA VAL A 203 41.44 25.56 3.80
C VAL A 203 41.90 24.26 4.47
N HIS A 204 42.96 24.34 5.28
CA HIS A 204 43.40 23.28 6.19
C HIS A 204 43.02 23.63 7.63
N SER A 205 42.42 22.69 8.36
CA SER A 205 42.63 22.46 9.81
C SER A 205 41.92 21.17 10.27
N PRO A 206 42.23 20.58 11.46
CA PRO A 206 42.98 19.34 11.51
C PRO A 206 42.23 18.14 12.11
N GLY A 207 42.63 16.94 11.66
CA GLY A 207 42.73 15.76 12.53
C GLY A 207 41.47 14.92 12.79
N LYS A 208 41.24 13.92 11.93
CA LYS A 208 41.03 12.52 12.37
C LYS A 208 41.34 11.57 11.22
N SER A 209 42.48 10.90 11.35
CA SER A 209 42.95 9.85 10.46
C SER A 209 42.03 8.64 10.52
N TYR A 210 41.36 8.35 9.42
CA TYR A 210 41.10 6.98 9.01
C TYR A 210 41.60 6.85 7.58
N LEU A 211 42.81 6.33 7.44
CA LEU A 211 43.29 5.72 6.21
C LEU A 211 42.40 4.50 5.96
N SER A 212 41.26 4.71 5.28
CA SER A 212 40.62 3.62 4.54
C SER A 212 41.26 3.63 3.17
N SER A 213 42.28 2.79 3.01
CA SER A 213 42.74 2.35 1.70
C SER A 213 41.60 1.60 1.03
N GLU A 214 40.70 2.32 0.36
CA GLU A 214 39.84 1.70 -0.64
C GLU A 214 40.76 1.25 -1.78
N PRO A 215 40.67 -0.02 -2.20
CA PRO A 215 41.37 -0.44 -3.41
C PRO A 215 40.88 0.41 -4.57
N VAL A 216 41.77 0.84 -5.45
CA VAL A 216 41.40 1.53 -6.69
C VAL A 216 40.62 0.51 -7.53
N ILE A 217 39.29 0.57 -7.45
CA ILE A 217 38.39 -0.31 -8.21
C ILE A 217 38.50 0.09 -9.69
N SER A 218 38.74 -0.89 -10.57
CA SER A 218 38.73 -0.67 -12.03
C SER A 218 37.36 -0.16 -12.48
N ALA A 219 37.31 0.74 -13.47
CA ALA A 219 36.05 1.26 -14.01
C ALA A 219 35.10 0.13 -14.47
N GLU A 220 35.66 -0.96 -15.01
CA GLU A 220 34.91 -2.15 -15.44
C GLU A 220 34.29 -2.91 -14.24
N GLU A 221 35.00 -3.01 -13.12
CA GLU A 221 34.48 -3.64 -11.90
C GLU A 221 33.35 -2.79 -11.28
N GLN A 222 33.49 -1.46 -11.30
CA GLN A 222 32.45 -0.56 -10.82
C GLN A 222 31.17 -0.63 -11.69
N GLU A 223 31.32 -0.80 -13.01
CA GLU A 223 30.21 -0.97 -13.93
C GLU A 223 29.47 -2.29 -13.68
N THR A 224 30.19 -3.40 -13.57
CA THR A 224 29.58 -4.71 -13.29
C THR A 224 28.85 -4.74 -11.94
N GLN A 225 29.41 -4.10 -10.90
CA GLN A 225 28.73 -3.96 -9.60
C GLN A 225 27.43 -3.13 -9.71
N THR A 226 27.45 -2.06 -10.50
CA THR A 226 26.28 -1.19 -10.70
C THR A 226 25.15 -1.93 -11.43
N VAL A 227 25.51 -2.69 -12.47
CA VAL A 227 24.55 -3.54 -13.21
C VAL A 227 23.97 -4.60 -12.27
N LEU A 228 24.81 -5.36 -11.55
CA LEU A 228 24.36 -6.39 -10.62
C LEU A 228 23.44 -5.83 -9.53
N TYR A 229 23.77 -4.66 -8.97
CA TYR A 229 22.91 -3.98 -8.00
C TYR A 229 21.51 -3.70 -8.57
N GLY A 230 21.41 -3.24 -9.82
CA GLY A 230 20.13 -3.02 -10.49
C GLY A 230 19.30 -4.31 -10.58
N ILE A 231 19.90 -5.42 -10.98
CA ILE A 231 19.23 -6.72 -11.08
C ILE A 231 18.80 -7.22 -9.69
N LEU A 232 19.65 -7.05 -8.67
CA LEU A 232 19.33 -7.40 -7.28
C LEU A 232 18.16 -6.58 -6.72
N VAL A 233 18.04 -5.30 -7.09
CA VAL A 233 16.90 -4.45 -6.71
C VAL A 233 15.61 -4.99 -7.28
N GLU A 234 15.59 -5.36 -8.56
CA GLU A 234 14.41 -5.94 -9.22
C GLU A 234 14.05 -7.29 -8.61
N ALA A 235 15.04 -8.17 -8.40
CA ALA A 235 14.87 -9.46 -7.76
C ALA A 235 14.28 -9.32 -6.35
N ARG A 236 14.76 -8.36 -5.55
CA ARG A 236 14.20 -8.02 -4.24
C ARG A 236 12.75 -7.57 -4.34
N GLN A 237 12.41 -6.67 -5.27
CA GLN A 237 11.04 -6.17 -5.43
C GLN A 237 10.07 -7.31 -5.77
N LYS A 238 10.45 -8.16 -6.72
CA LYS A 238 9.67 -9.33 -7.12
C LYS A 238 9.47 -10.32 -5.98
N HIS A 239 10.55 -10.65 -5.25
CA HIS A 239 10.48 -11.58 -4.14
C HIS A 239 9.68 -11.02 -2.95
N ALA A 240 9.90 -9.76 -2.58
CA ALA A 240 9.15 -9.07 -1.53
C ALA A 240 7.65 -9.01 -1.86
N GLY A 241 7.31 -8.77 -3.13
CA GLY A 241 5.94 -8.79 -3.61
C GLY A 241 5.24 -10.14 -3.43
N LYS A 242 5.95 -11.25 -3.71
CA LYS A 242 5.47 -12.62 -3.49
C LYS A 242 5.27 -12.94 -2.01
N MET A 243 6.16 -12.47 -1.16
CA MET A 243 6.10 -12.71 0.28
C MET A 243 5.13 -11.75 1.00
N ASP A 244 4.47 -10.83 0.27
CA ASP A 244 3.61 -9.78 0.81
C ASP A 244 4.28 -8.96 1.94
N VAL A 245 5.55 -8.60 1.72
CA VAL A 245 6.31 -7.75 2.63
C VAL A 245 6.93 -6.55 1.90
N PRO A 246 7.11 -5.41 2.58
CA PRO A 246 7.90 -4.30 2.05
C PRO A 246 9.32 -4.73 1.63
N PRO A 247 9.84 -4.29 0.46
CA PRO A 247 11.18 -4.65 -0.01
C PRO A 247 12.30 -4.35 0.99
N ALA A 248 12.19 -3.23 1.72
CA ALA A 248 13.19 -2.83 2.70
C ALA A 248 13.24 -3.76 3.94
N ILE A 249 12.14 -4.44 4.27
CA ILE A 249 12.10 -5.46 5.34
C ILE A 249 12.81 -6.74 4.90
N LEU A 250 12.69 -7.09 3.61
CA LEU A 250 13.40 -8.22 3.01
C LEU A 250 14.92 -7.96 2.95
N ALA A 251 15.33 -6.86 2.31
CA ALA A 251 16.72 -6.41 2.25
C ALA A 251 16.81 -4.90 2.10
N THR A 252 17.64 -4.27 2.94
CA THR A 252 17.96 -2.85 2.83
C THR A 252 18.88 -2.60 1.64
N ASN A 253 18.94 -1.35 1.15
CA ASN A 253 19.83 -0.99 0.04
C ASN A 253 21.31 -1.26 0.40
N LYS A 254 21.68 -1.09 1.67
CA LYS A 254 23.01 -1.45 2.18
C LYS A 254 23.33 -2.92 1.95
N ILE A 255 22.40 -3.83 2.26
CA ILE A 255 22.59 -5.27 2.03
C ILE A 255 22.77 -5.56 0.54
N LEU A 256 21.95 -4.95 -0.33
CA LEU A 256 22.06 -5.15 -1.78
C LEU A 256 23.39 -4.62 -2.36
N LEU A 257 23.86 -3.47 -1.88
CA LEU A 257 25.17 -2.93 -2.26
C LEU A 257 26.31 -3.86 -1.84
N GLU A 258 26.24 -4.39 -0.63
CA GLU A 258 27.23 -5.35 -0.14
C GLU A 258 27.16 -6.69 -0.86
N MET A 259 25.96 -7.14 -1.27
CA MET A 259 25.79 -8.31 -2.14
C MET A 259 26.42 -8.08 -3.53
N ALA A 260 26.26 -6.89 -4.10
CA ALA A 260 26.87 -6.57 -5.40
C ALA A 260 28.40 -6.57 -5.34
N LYS A 261 28.99 -6.16 -4.20
CA LYS A 261 30.43 -6.19 -3.96
C LYS A 261 30.97 -7.58 -3.65
N MET A 262 30.34 -8.30 -2.72
CA MET A 262 30.83 -9.61 -2.25
C MET A 262 30.44 -10.78 -3.16
N ARG A 263 29.44 -10.59 -4.04
CA ARG A 263 28.89 -11.60 -4.95
C ARG A 263 28.73 -12.98 -4.29
N PRO A 264 27.97 -13.08 -3.20
CA PRO A 264 27.79 -14.35 -2.50
C PRO A 264 27.08 -15.36 -3.42
N THR A 265 27.68 -16.53 -3.64
CA THR A 265 27.06 -17.64 -4.39
C THR A 265 26.55 -18.75 -3.48
N THR A 266 26.81 -18.66 -2.17
CA THR A 266 26.43 -19.67 -1.18
C THR A 266 25.73 -19.04 0.01
N PHE A 267 24.92 -19.85 0.70
CA PHE A 267 24.23 -19.45 1.92
C PHE A 267 25.20 -18.98 3.02
N GLU A 268 26.35 -19.64 3.17
CA GLU A 268 27.35 -19.25 4.16
C GLU A 268 28.03 -17.91 3.83
N ASN A 269 28.26 -17.61 2.55
CA ASN A 269 28.81 -16.31 2.15
C ASN A 269 27.78 -15.18 2.36
N MET A 270 26.49 -15.46 2.19
CA MET A 270 25.41 -14.50 2.48
C MET A 270 25.36 -14.10 3.95
N LYS A 271 25.61 -15.03 4.88
CA LYS A 271 25.64 -14.76 6.33
C LYS A 271 26.78 -13.83 6.76
N ARG A 272 27.83 -13.70 5.95
CA ARG A 272 28.95 -12.79 6.24
C ARG A 272 28.61 -11.33 5.96
N ILE A 273 27.49 -11.06 5.28
CA ILE A 273 27.06 -9.70 4.95
C ILE A 273 26.54 -9.00 6.21
N ASN A 274 27.10 -7.82 6.47
CA ASN A 274 26.73 -7.01 7.63
C ASN A 274 25.24 -6.62 7.59
N GLY A 275 24.47 -7.04 8.60
CA GLY A 275 23.02 -6.80 8.71
C GLY A 275 22.13 -7.94 8.19
N VAL A 276 22.74 -9.05 7.73
CA VAL A 276 22.04 -10.29 7.38
C VAL A 276 22.10 -11.26 8.55
N SER A 277 20.97 -11.48 9.22
CA SER A 277 20.82 -12.56 10.20
C SER A 277 20.52 -13.89 9.51
N GLU A 278 20.63 -15.00 10.24
CA GLU A 278 20.34 -16.35 9.70
C GLU A 278 18.96 -16.44 9.04
N GLY A 279 17.91 -15.94 9.70
CA GLY A 279 16.56 -15.90 9.12
C GLY A 279 16.47 -15.07 7.83
N LYS A 280 17.19 -13.93 7.77
CA LYS A 280 17.26 -13.11 6.56
C LYS A 280 18.03 -13.80 5.44
N ALA A 281 19.12 -14.51 5.73
CA ALA A 281 19.86 -15.28 4.74
C ALA A 281 18.96 -16.33 4.06
N THR A 282 18.08 -16.99 4.83
CA THR A 282 17.08 -17.92 4.28
C THR A 282 16.10 -17.23 3.33
N MET A 283 15.67 -16.00 3.65
CA MET A 283 14.79 -15.22 2.76
C MET A 283 15.47 -14.75 1.48
N LEU A 284 16.77 -14.47 1.56
CA LEU A 284 17.56 -13.95 0.44
C LEU A 284 18.12 -15.06 -0.45
N THR A 285 17.92 -16.33 -0.09
CA THR A 285 18.38 -17.48 -0.87
C THR A 285 17.92 -17.42 -2.34
N PRO A 286 16.66 -17.05 -2.67
CA PRO A 286 16.24 -16.92 -4.07
C PRO A 286 16.94 -15.78 -4.84
N LEU A 287 17.58 -14.84 -4.17
CA LEU A 287 18.34 -13.77 -4.82
C LEU A 287 19.75 -14.24 -5.21
N LEU A 288 20.22 -15.41 -4.73
CA LEU A 288 21.50 -16.00 -5.13
C LEU A 288 21.51 -16.45 -6.59
N GLU A 289 20.34 -16.83 -7.14
CA GLU A 289 20.21 -17.28 -8.54
C GLU A 289 20.50 -16.17 -9.56
N VAL A 290 20.59 -14.93 -9.09
CA VAL A 290 20.71 -13.71 -9.91
C VAL A 290 22.16 -13.19 -9.95
N ILE A 291 23.00 -13.68 -9.05
CA ILE A 291 24.42 -13.29 -8.87
C ILE A 291 25.31 -14.21 -9.69
#